data_AF-A0A3L7RXT2-F1
#
_entry.id   AF-A0A3L7RXT2-F1
#
_cell.length_a   1.000
_cell.length_b   1.000
_cell.length_c   1.000
_cell.angle_alpha   90.00
_cell.angle_beta   90.00
_cell.angle_gamma   90.00
#
_symmetry.space_group_name_H-M   'P 1'
#
loop_
_entity.id
_entity.type
_entity.pdbx_description
1 polymer ?
#
loop_
_entity_poly.entity_id
_entity_poly.type
_entity_poly.pdbx_seq_one_letter_code
_entity_poly.pdbx_strand_id
1 'polypeptide(L)'
;MADFISRISVVCFAASYAVALACEGSRLLFRSGIRGAVMVGFAAAGMIAHTLFLGWRAANEPAVPLSSAYDWYLLAAWLLAFGSLWLTVANPRTPTGLFMLPLVLGLIGAAEMSSRAPFPQSPATQVWGAIHGSFNLAASVAVAFGAIAGMMWLIQAGRLARKQAPAQGFRMPSLEKLARFTGRSATIAAWTAAAGFASGIVL
;
A
#
# COMPACT_ATOMS: atom_id res chain seq x y z
N MET A 1 -28.27 -5.63 0.84
CA MET A 1 -26.84 -5.58 0.43
C MET A 1 -26.28 -4.18 0.59
N ALA A 2 -26.96 -3.13 0.10
CA ALA A 2 -26.55 -1.73 0.29
C ALA A 2 -26.33 -1.33 1.77
N ASP A 3 -27.23 -1.75 2.68
CA ASP A 3 -27.12 -1.44 4.12
C ASP A 3 -25.92 -2.08 4.84
N PHE A 4 -25.39 -3.17 4.31
CA PHE A 4 -24.20 -3.81 4.85
C PHE A 4 -22.94 -3.06 4.38
N ILE A 5 -22.90 -2.66 3.11
CA ILE A 5 -21.78 -1.94 2.52
C ILE A 5 -21.65 -0.54 3.13
N SER A 6 -22.77 0.14 3.43
CA SER A 6 -22.76 1.46 4.07
C SER A 6 -22.25 1.44 5.52
N ARG A 7 -22.19 0.27 6.16
CA ARG A 7 -21.61 0.08 7.50
C ARG A 7 -20.13 -0.28 7.47
N ILE A 8 -19.54 -0.54 6.30
CA ILE A 8 -18.10 -0.76 6.18
C ILE A 8 -17.43 0.57 6.45
N SER A 9 -16.75 0.65 7.59
CA SER A 9 -15.99 1.83 8.00
C SER A 9 -14.50 1.64 7.74
N VAL A 10 -13.77 2.75 7.78
CA VAL A 10 -12.30 2.74 7.72
C VAL A 10 -11.68 1.86 8.80
N VAL A 11 -12.33 1.81 9.98
CA VAL A 11 -11.94 0.94 11.09
C VAL A 11 -11.96 -0.53 10.71
N CYS A 12 -12.90 -0.98 9.86
CA CYS A 12 -13.03 -2.39 9.48
C CYS A 12 -11.78 -2.91 8.76
N PHE A 13 -11.35 -2.24 7.69
CA PHE A 13 -10.16 -2.68 6.96
C PHE A 13 -8.87 -2.34 7.71
N ALA A 14 -8.82 -1.22 8.45
CA ALA A 14 -7.65 -0.87 9.28
C ALA A 14 -7.41 -1.93 10.36
N ALA A 15 -8.45 -2.35 11.09
CA ALA A 15 -8.35 -3.42 12.09
C ALA A 15 -7.90 -4.74 11.44
N SER A 16 -8.43 -5.07 10.27
CA SER A 16 -8.04 -6.28 9.54
C SER A 16 -6.56 -6.28 9.15
N TYR A 17 -6.05 -5.15 8.64
CA TYR A 17 -4.63 -4.99 8.34
C TYR A 17 -3.76 -4.98 9.60
N ALA A 18 -4.25 -4.43 10.72
CA ALA A 18 -3.54 -4.46 12.00
C ALA A 18 -3.42 -5.89 12.55
N VAL A 19 -4.46 -6.72 12.44
CA VAL A 19 -4.40 -8.13 12.81
C VAL A 19 -3.41 -8.89 11.91
N ALA A 20 -3.42 -8.62 10.60
CA ALA A 20 -2.45 -9.21 9.68
C ALA A 20 -1.00 -8.80 10.04
N LEU A 21 -0.77 -7.54 10.41
CA LEU A 21 0.53 -7.04 10.87
C LEU A 21 0.96 -7.69 12.19
N ALA A 22 0.05 -7.82 13.16
CA ALA A 22 0.33 -8.51 14.42
C ALA A 22 0.71 -9.98 14.18
N CYS A 23 0.02 -10.64 13.25
CA CYS A 23 0.38 -11.99 12.83
C CYS A 23 1.78 -12.03 12.20
N GLU A 24 2.14 -11.10 11.31
CA GLU A 24 3.50 -10.99 10.76
C GLU A 24 4.55 -10.78 11.88
N GLY A 25 4.32 -9.84 12.80
CA GLY A 25 5.23 -9.59 13.92
C GLY A 25 5.45 -10.80 14.82
N SER A 26 4.41 -11.61 15.05
CA SER A 26 4.50 -12.84 15.85
C SER A 26 5.44 -13.90 15.27
N ARG A 27 5.83 -13.80 13.98
CA ARG A 27 6.84 -14.68 13.37
C ARG A 27 8.19 -14.62 14.09
N LEU A 28 8.50 -13.49 14.70
CA LEU A 28 9.76 -13.27 15.42
C LEU A 28 9.76 -13.90 16.81
N LEU A 29 8.59 -14.25 17.35
CA LEU A 29 8.44 -14.72 18.73
C LEU A 29 8.25 -16.24 18.82
N PHE A 30 7.45 -16.85 17.94
CA PHE A 30 7.15 -18.29 18.01
C PHE A 30 6.82 -18.89 16.64
N ARG A 31 6.77 -20.23 16.55
CA ARG A 31 6.30 -20.97 15.36
C ARG A 31 4.82 -21.30 15.51
N SER A 32 4.04 -21.10 14.45
CA SER A 32 2.63 -21.49 14.39
C SER A 32 2.30 -22.00 12.99
N GLY A 33 1.57 -23.12 12.90
CA GLY A 33 1.14 -23.72 11.64
C GLY A 33 -0.04 -22.97 10.98
N ILE A 34 -0.88 -22.30 11.78
CA ILE A 34 -2.12 -21.67 11.30
C ILE A 34 -1.92 -20.16 11.00
N ARG A 35 -0.89 -19.54 11.58
CA ARG A 35 -0.61 -18.09 11.43
C ARG A 35 -0.61 -17.61 9.99
N GLY A 36 -0.02 -18.37 9.06
CA GLY A 36 0.04 -17.98 7.65
C GLY A 36 -1.35 -17.82 7.04
N ALA A 37 -2.25 -18.76 7.33
CA ALA A 37 -3.63 -18.73 6.86
C ALA A 37 -4.42 -17.57 7.51
N VAL A 38 -4.27 -17.37 8.82
CA VAL A 38 -4.92 -16.25 9.55
C VAL A 38 -4.49 -14.90 8.98
N MET A 39 -3.18 -14.70 8.81
CA MET A 39 -2.61 -13.48 8.27
C MET A 39 -3.11 -13.19 6.84
N VAL A 40 -3.10 -14.18 5.95
CA VAL A 40 -3.62 -14.03 4.59
C VAL A 40 -5.13 -13.78 4.62
N GLY A 41 -5.87 -14.49 5.48
CA GLY A 41 -7.31 -14.31 5.66
C GLY A 41 -7.68 -12.89 6.07
N PHE A 42 -7.02 -12.34 7.09
CA PHE A 42 -7.23 -10.95 7.53
C PHE A 42 -6.74 -9.92 6.50
N ALA A 43 -5.61 -10.15 5.83
CA ALA A 43 -5.17 -9.25 4.77
C ALA A 43 -6.16 -9.23 3.59
N ALA A 44 -6.69 -10.39 3.20
CA ALA A 44 -7.71 -10.52 2.17
C ALA A 44 -9.06 -9.90 2.58
N ALA A 45 -9.52 -10.17 3.81
CA ALA A 45 -10.74 -9.55 4.34
C ALA A 45 -10.64 -8.02 4.39
N GLY A 46 -9.48 -7.50 4.83
CA GLY A 46 -9.18 -6.06 4.80
C GLY A 46 -9.19 -5.51 3.38
N MET A 47 -8.56 -6.20 2.42
CA MET A 47 -8.55 -5.83 1.01
C MET A 47 -9.95 -5.79 0.40
N ILE A 48 -10.79 -6.77 0.69
CA ILE A 48 -12.19 -6.81 0.24
C ILE A 48 -12.96 -5.64 0.84
N ALA A 49 -12.90 -5.44 2.16
CA ALA A 49 -13.57 -4.33 2.85
C ALA A 49 -13.12 -2.96 2.32
N HIS A 50 -11.82 -2.77 2.10
CA HIS A 50 -11.26 -1.53 1.55
C HIS A 50 -11.75 -1.28 0.11
N THR A 51 -11.81 -2.32 -0.72
CA THR A 51 -12.35 -2.24 -2.09
C THR A 51 -13.83 -1.89 -2.09
N LEU A 52 -14.63 -2.52 -1.23
CA LEU A 52 -16.05 -2.23 -1.09
C LEU A 52 -16.29 -0.80 -0.59
N PHE A 53 -15.48 -0.32 0.36
CA PHE A 53 -15.54 1.05 0.84
C PHE A 53 -15.27 2.07 -0.28
N LEU A 54 -14.20 1.87 -1.05
CA LEU A 54 -13.87 2.74 -2.18
C LEU A 54 -14.94 2.70 -3.27
N GLY A 55 -15.48 1.52 -3.58
CA GLY A 55 -16.55 1.35 -4.57
C GLY A 55 -17.86 2.00 -4.13
N TRP A 56 -18.24 1.86 -2.86
CA TRP A 56 -19.40 2.54 -2.30
C TRP A 56 -19.25 4.04 -2.39
N ARG A 57 -18.10 4.57 -1.99
CA ARG A 57 -17.82 6.01 -2.02
C ARG A 57 -17.86 6.55 -3.44
N ALA A 58 -17.23 5.87 -4.40
CA ALA A 58 -17.27 6.26 -5.81
C ALA A 58 -18.68 6.26 -6.42
N ALA A 59 -19.61 5.46 -5.88
CA ALA A 59 -20.98 5.38 -6.37
C ALA A 59 -21.96 6.33 -5.67
N ASN A 60 -21.63 6.80 -4.45
CA ASN A 60 -22.56 7.58 -3.60
C ASN A 60 -22.09 9.00 -3.34
N GLU A 61 -20.80 9.30 -3.47
CA GLU A 61 -20.28 10.65 -3.35
C GLU A 61 -20.23 11.33 -4.73
N PRO A 62 -20.61 12.61 -4.84
CA PRO A 62 -20.51 13.36 -6.09
C PRO A 62 -19.06 13.67 -6.50
N ALA A 63 -18.09 13.34 -5.65
CA ALA A 63 -16.66 13.58 -5.83
C ALA A 63 -16.02 12.48 -6.70
N VAL A 64 -15.30 12.88 -7.75
CA VAL A 64 -14.52 11.94 -8.59
C VAL A 64 -13.42 11.28 -7.75
N PRO A 65 -13.08 9.99 -7.94
CA PRO A 65 -11.92 9.39 -7.30
C PRO A 65 -10.65 10.24 -7.52
N LEU A 66 -9.74 10.30 -6.53
CA LEU A 66 -8.56 11.19 -6.51
C LEU A 66 -8.87 12.70 -6.41
N SER A 67 -10.13 13.10 -6.20
CA SER A 67 -10.46 14.53 -6.12
C SER A 67 -10.14 15.17 -4.77
N SER A 68 -9.76 14.42 -3.73
CA SER A 68 -9.36 14.98 -2.43
C SER A 68 -8.08 14.34 -1.87
N ALA A 69 -7.47 14.99 -0.87
CA ALA A 69 -6.34 14.42 -0.16
C ALA A 69 -6.71 13.09 0.54
N TYR A 70 -7.92 13.01 1.08
CA TYR A 70 -8.48 11.80 1.66
C TYR A 70 -8.53 10.63 0.67
N ASP A 71 -8.98 10.89 -0.56
CA ASP A 71 -9.06 9.87 -1.60
C ASP A 71 -7.69 9.37 -2.02
N TRP A 72 -6.73 10.30 -2.14
CA TRP A 72 -5.37 9.99 -2.55
C TRP A 72 -4.69 9.04 -1.55
N TYR A 73 -4.76 9.34 -0.25
CA TYR A 73 -4.17 8.49 0.79
C TYR A 73 -4.80 7.09 0.85
N LEU A 74 -6.13 7.00 0.74
CA LEU A 74 -6.80 5.70 0.75
C LEU A 74 -6.50 4.86 -0.49
N LEU A 75 -6.45 5.48 -1.68
CA LEU A 75 -6.08 4.76 -2.90
C LEU A 75 -4.61 4.30 -2.86
N ALA A 76 -3.70 5.11 -2.33
CA ALA A 76 -2.30 4.71 -2.12
C ALA A 76 -2.21 3.52 -1.15
N ALA A 77 -2.92 3.60 -0.02
CA ALA A 77 -3.01 2.51 0.94
C ALA A 77 -3.61 1.24 0.33
N TRP A 78 -4.63 1.36 -0.50
CA TRP A 78 -5.29 0.24 -1.19
C TRP A 78 -4.34 -0.48 -2.16
N LEU A 79 -3.59 0.27 -2.98
CA LEU A 79 -2.60 -0.29 -3.91
C LEU A 79 -1.45 -0.99 -3.17
N LEU A 80 -0.97 -0.39 -2.08
CA LEU A 80 0.08 -0.99 -1.24
C LEU A 80 -0.42 -2.22 -0.48
N ALA A 81 -1.66 -2.21 0.01
CA ALA A 81 -2.28 -3.36 0.66
C ALA A 81 -2.45 -4.53 -0.32
N PHE A 82 -2.87 -4.26 -1.56
CA PHE A 82 -2.92 -5.26 -2.62
C PHE A 82 -1.56 -5.87 -2.88
N GLY A 83 -0.52 -5.04 -3.07
CA GLY A 83 0.84 -5.54 -3.29
C GLY A 83 1.40 -6.29 -2.09
N SER A 84 1.07 -5.88 -0.87
CA SER A 84 1.43 -6.61 0.36
C SER A 84 0.80 -8.01 0.38
N LEU A 85 -0.50 -8.11 0.09
CA LEU A 85 -1.21 -9.39 0.01
C LEU A 85 -0.61 -10.28 -1.09
N TRP A 86 -0.42 -9.73 -2.29
CA TRP A 86 0.18 -10.44 -3.42
C TRP A 86 1.57 -10.98 -3.07
N LEU A 87 2.45 -10.13 -2.52
CA LEU A 87 3.81 -10.52 -2.16
C LEU A 87 3.84 -11.56 -1.03
N THR A 88 2.92 -11.46 -0.09
CA THR A 88 2.75 -12.42 1.00
C THR A 88 2.34 -13.80 0.48
N VAL A 89 1.39 -13.86 -0.45
CA VAL A 89 0.96 -15.12 -1.10
C VAL A 89 2.06 -15.68 -1.99
N ALA A 90 2.71 -14.84 -2.80
CA ALA A 90 3.77 -15.26 -3.71
C ALA A 90 5.08 -15.64 -2.99
N ASN A 91 5.32 -15.12 -1.77
CA ASN A 91 6.54 -15.36 -1.00
C ASN A 91 6.22 -15.62 0.48
N PRO A 92 5.57 -16.74 0.86
CA PRO A 92 5.05 -16.96 2.23
C PRO A 92 6.11 -16.98 3.33
N ARG A 93 7.38 -17.21 2.96
CA ARG A 93 8.53 -17.24 3.88
C ARG A 93 9.15 -15.85 4.09
N THR A 94 8.78 -14.86 3.29
CA THR A 94 9.30 -13.50 3.36
C THR A 94 8.33 -12.62 4.14
N PRO A 95 8.75 -11.94 5.22
CA PRO A 95 7.89 -11.11 6.05
C PRO A 95 7.60 -9.74 5.39
N THR A 96 7.08 -9.75 4.17
CA THR A 96 6.83 -8.51 3.40
C THR A 96 5.77 -7.62 4.06
N GLY A 97 4.73 -8.24 4.65
CA GLY A 97 3.71 -7.53 5.39
C GLY A 97 4.24 -6.77 6.61
N LEU A 98 5.34 -7.20 7.23
CA LEU A 98 5.97 -6.49 8.35
C LEU A 98 6.50 -5.11 7.94
N PHE A 99 6.82 -4.91 6.67
CA PHE A 99 7.31 -3.63 6.14
C PHE A 99 6.22 -2.83 5.43
N MET A 100 5.31 -3.50 4.72
CA MET A 100 4.26 -2.84 3.94
C MET A 100 3.06 -2.42 4.78
N LEU A 101 2.57 -3.27 5.69
CA LEU A 101 1.36 -2.98 6.45
C LEU A 101 1.49 -1.78 7.41
N PRO A 102 2.65 -1.50 8.04
CA PRO A 102 2.81 -0.25 8.79
C PRO A 102 2.62 0.99 7.92
N LEU A 103 3.14 0.98 6.69
CA LEU A 103 2.94 2.08 5.74
C LEU A 103 1.48 2.19 5.31
N VAL A 104 0.82 1.07 5.02
CA VAL A 104 -0.63 1.03 4.70
C VAL A 104 -1.45 1.65 5.84
N LEU A 105 -1.21 1.23 7.09
CA LEU A 105 -1.92 1.75 8.26
C LEU A 105 -1.60 3.24 8.50
N GLY A 106 -0.36 3.65 8.30
CA GLY A 106 0.05 5.06 8.39
C GLY A 106 -0.67 5.94 7.36
N LEU A 107 -0.81 5.46 6.11
CA LEU A 107 -1.55 6.17 5.07
C LEU A 107 -3.06 6.23 5.36
N ILE A 108 -3.64 5.15 5.92
CA ILE A 108 -5.04 5.16 6.36
C ILE A 108 -5.24 6.19 7.49
N GLY A 109 -4.32 6.23 8.47
CA GLY A 109 -4.35 7.24 9.52
C GLY A 109 -4.19 8.68 8.99
N ALA A 110 -3.27 8.88 8.05
CA ALA A 110 -3.08 10.17 7.39
C ALA A 110 -4.33 10.60 6.60
N ALA A 111 -5.04 9.66 5.98
CA ALA A 111 -6.31 9.92 5.32
C ALA A 111 -7.31 10.52 6.31
N GLU A 112 -7.52 9.90 7.49
CA GLU A 112 -8.49 10.39 8.48
C GLU A 112 -8.19 11.81 9.01
N MET A 113 -6.93 12.24 8.93
CA MET A 113 -6.49 13.60 9.30
C MET A 113 -6.53 14.60 8.14
N SER A 114 -6.81 14.14 6.92
CA SER A 114 -6.74 14.95 5.69
C SER A 114 -8.08 15.52 5.27
N SER A 115 -8.04 16.55 4.42
CA SER A 115 -9.24 17.18 3.88
C SER A 115 -10.00 16.22 2.95
N ARG A 116 -11.32 16.17 3.14
CA ARG A 116 -12.28 15.51 2.25
C ARG A 116 -12.84 16.45 1.18
N ALA A 117 -12.52 17.74 1.26
CA ALA A 117 -12.97 18.72 0.27
C ALA A 117 -12.31 18.41 -1.09
N PRO A 118 -13.09 18.41 -2.18
CA PRO A 118 -12.53 18.28 -3.52
C PRO A 118 -11.54 19.40 -3.83
N PHE A 119 -10.48 19.09 -4.58
CA PHE A 119 -9.54 20.07 -5.10
C PHE A 119 -10.27 21.03 -6.03
N PRO A 120 -9.98 22.35 -5.97
CA PRO A 120 -10.61 23.33 -6.84
C PRO A 120 -10.30 23.02 -8.31
N GLN A 121 -11.31 22.70 -9.11
CA GLN A 121 -11.16 22.41 -10.54
C GLN A 121 -12.34 22.95 -11.35
N SER A 122 -12.07 23.40 -12.58
CA SER A 122 -13.11 23.74 -13.54
C SER A 122 -13.60 22.47 -14.25
N PRO A 123 -14.82 22.45 -14.83
CA PRO A 123 -15.27 21.32 -15.65
C PRO A 123 -14.28 20.95 -16.77
N ALA A 124 -13.57 21.94 -17.33
CA ALA A 124 -12.58 21.73 -18.38
C ALA A 124 -11.29 21.04 -17.88
N THR A 125 -10.96 21.15 -16.59
CA THR A 125 -9.72 20.62 -16.01
C THR A 125 -9.90 19.29 -15.25
N GLN A 126 -11.14 18.83 -15.02
CA GLN A 126 -11.41 17.59 -14.26
C GLN A 126 -10.72 16.35 -14.85
N VAL A 127 -10.76 16.17 -16.17
CA VAL A 127 -10.15 15.02 -16.83
C VAL A 127 -8.62 15.05 -16.68
N TRP A 128 -8.01 16.22 -16.89
CA TRP A 128 -6.56 16.39 -16.70
C TRP A 128 -6.16 16.24 -15.23
N GLY A 129 -7.00 16.69 -14.30
CA GLY A 129 -6.85 16.48 -12.86
C GLY A 129 -6.78 15.01 -12.49
N ALA A 130 -7.70 14.20 -13.03
CA ALA A 130 -7.71 12.76 -12.81
C ALA A 130 -6.46 12.07 -13.41
N ILE A 131 -6.04 12.46 -14.62
CA ILE A 131 -4.84 11.91 -15.29
C ILE A 131 -3.58 12.26 -14.47
N HIS A 132 -3.41 13.54 -14.13
CA HIS A 132 -2.29 14.04 -13.31
C HIS A 132 -2.25 13.36 -11.94
N GLY A 133 -3.40 13.29 -11.26
CA GLY A 133 -3.53 12.64 -9.96
C GLY A 133 -3.19 11.14 -10.02
N SER A 134 -3.61 10.46 -11.08
CA SER A 134 -3.33 9.03 -11.29
C SER A 134 -1.84 8.76 -11.51
N PHE A 135 -1.16 9.58 -12.32
CA PHE A 135 0.28 9.47 -12.52
C PHE A 135 1.07 9.77 -11.25
N ASN A 136 0.68 10.79 -10.48
CA ASN A 136 1.30 11.08 -9.19
C ASN A 136 1.08 9.93 -8.19
N LEU A 137 -0.14 9.38 -8.12
CA LEU A 137 -0.42 8.21 -7.28
C LEU A 137 0.47 7.03 -7.67
N ALA A 138 0.57 6.71 -8.96
CA ALA A 138 1.41 5.63 -9.46
C ALA A 138 2.90 5.86 -9.12
N ALA A 139 3.39 7.10 -9.27
CA ALA A 139 4.75 7.47 -8.91
C ALA A 139 5.00 7.26 -7.41
N SER A 140 4.12 7.76 -6.54
CA SER A 140 4.28 7.63 -5.09
C SER A 140 4.20 6.19 -4.61
N VAL A 141 3.30 5.38 -5.16
CA VAL A 141 3.22 3.94 -4.85
C VAL A 141 4.49 3.23 -5.33
N ALA A 142 5.00 3.54 -6.51
CA ALA A 142 6.26 2.97 -7.02
C ALA A 142 7.45 3.36 -6.12
N VAL A 143 7.54 4.62 -5.69
CA VAL A 143 8.55 5.08 -4.71
C VAL A 143 8.43 4.32 -3.40
N ALA A 144 7.23 4.14 -2.86
CA ALA A 144 7.00 3.39 -1.62
C ALA A 144 7.47 1.93 -1.73
N PHE A 145 7.13 1.23 -2.83
CA PHE A 145 7.64 -0.12 -3.11
C PHE A 145 9.17 -0.16 -3.18
N GLY A 146 9.77 0.82 -3.87
CA GLY A 146 11.22 0.94 -4.00
C GLY A 146 11.92 1.20 -2.66
N ALA A 147 11.36 2.09 -1.85
CA ALA A 147 11.84 2.45 -0.53
C ALA A 147 11.76 1.27 0.44
N ILE A 148 10.66 0.52 0.44
CA ILE A 148 10.52 -0.71 1.25
C ILE A 148 11.56 -1.75 0.82
N ALA A 149 11.73 -1.99 -0.48
CA ALA A 149 12.75 -2.92 -0.95
C ALA A 149 14.18 -2.44 -0.63
N GLY A 150 14.43 -1.14 -0.71
CA GLY A 150 15.71 -0.52 -0.33
C GLY A 150 16.00 -0.66 1.16
N MET A 151 14.99 -0.45 2.02
CA MET A 151 15.10 -0.70 3.47
C MET A 151 15.40 -2.17 3.76
N MET A 152 14.67 -3.09 3.13
CA MET A 152 14.97 -4.53 3.24
C MET A 152 16.38 -4.86 2.75
N TRP A 153 16.85 -4.19 1.69
CA TRP A 153 18.20 -4.35 1.17
C TRP A 153 19.25 -3.90 2.18
N LEU A 154 19.09 -2.73 2.80
CA LEU A 154 20.00 -2.19 3.80
C LEU A 154 20.08 -3.09 5.04
N ILE A 155 18.94 -3.60 5.51
CA ILE A 155 18.88 -4.54 6.64
C ILE A 155 19.64 -5.82 6.30
N GLN A 156 19.42 -6.37 5.10
CA GLN A 156 20.09 -7.60 4.64
C GLN A 156 21.59 -7.40 4.41
N ALA A 157 22.00 -6.29 3.81
CA ALA A 157 23.39 -5.95 3.56
C ALA A 157 24.15 -5.76 4.89
N GLY A 158 23.57 -5.01 5.83
CA GLY A 158 24.14 -4.83 7.17
C GLY A 158 24.26 -6.13 7.95
N ARG A 159 23.27 -7.02 7.84
CA ARG A 159 23.32 -8.35 8.49
C ARG A 159 24.46 -9.22 7.93
N LEU A 160 24.63 -9.24 6.61
CA LEU A 160 25.69 -10.00 5.94
C LEU A 160 27.07 -9.43 6.22
N ALA A 161 27.21 -8.10 6.24
CA ALA A 161 28.46 -7.43 6.63
C ALA A 161 28.90 -7.81 8.05
N ARG A 162 27.95 -7.98 8.97
CA ARG A 162 28.20 -8.45 10.35
C ARG A 162 28.26 -9.98 10.49
N LYS A 163 28.18 -10.74 9.39
CA LYS A 163 28.16 -12.23 9.37
C LYS A 163 27.07 -12.85 10.28
N GLN A 164 25.94 -12.17 10.45
CA GLN A 164 24.85 -12.62 11.31
C GLN A 164 23.94 -13.62 10.57
N ALA A 165 23.60 -14.73 11.24
CA ALA A 165 22.63 -15.68 10.74
C ALA A 165 21.21 -15.05 10.67
N PRO A 166 20.33 -15.53 9.78
CA PRO A 166 18.94 -15.10 9.77
C PRO A 166 18.23 -15.40 11.10
N ALA A 167 17.52 -14.41 11.64
CA ALA A 167 16.60 -14.65 12.74
C ALA A 167 15.48 -15.62 12.31
N GLN A 168 14.97 -16.38 13.27
CA GLN A 168 13.89 -17.33 13.03
C GLN A 168 12.67 -16.62 12.44
N GLY A 169 12.10 -17.18 11.37
CA GLY A 169 10.95 -16.57 10.68
C GLY A 169 11.26 -15.34 9.83
N PHE A 170 12.52 -14.87 9.79
CA PHE A 170 12.93 -13.65 9.10
C PHE A 170 13.83 -13.95 7.89
N ARG A 171 13.23 -14.55 6.86
CA ARG A 171 13.93 -14.87 5.61
C ARG A 171 13.71 -13.76 4.58
N MET A 172 14.69 -12.87 4.46
CA MET A 172 14.66 -11.80 3.46
C MET A 172 15.03 -12.33 2.05
N PRO A 173 14.60 -11.64 0.97
CA PRO A 173 15.05 -11.95 -0.39
C PRO A 173 16.56 -11.70 -0.57
N SER A 174 17.13 -12.17 -1.68
CA SER A 174 18.53 -11.90 -2.00
C SER A 174 18.76 -10.41 -2.28
N LEU A 175 19.99 -9.93 -2.03
CA LEU A 175 20.39 -8.54 -2.30
C LEU A 175 20.15 -8.17 -3.78
N GLU A 176 20.44 -9.09 -4.70
CA GLU A 176 20.23 -8.88 -6.13
C GLU A 176 18.73 -8.73 -6.49
N LYS A 177 17.85 -9.53 -5.88
CA LYS A 177 16.40 -9.43 -6.10
C LYS A 177 15.86 -8.10 -5.56
N LEU A 178 16.33 -7.69 -4.37
CA LEU A 178 15.94 -6.41 -3.77
C LEU A 178 16.46 -5.23 -4.59
N ALA A 179 17.72 -5.26 -5.03
CA ALA A 179 18.29 -4.21 -5.88
C ALA A 179 17.55 -4.10 -7.22
N ARG A 180 17.21 -5.22 -7.86
CA ARG A 180 16.36 -5.21 -9.07
C ARG A 180 14.99 -4.61 -8.81
N PHE A 181 14.37 -4.92 -7.67
CA PHE A 181 13.05 -4.38 -7.33
C PHE A 181 13.11 -2.87 -7.09
N THR A 182 14.08 -2.40 -6.29
CA THR A 182 14.32 -0.97 -6.07
C THR A 182 14.62 -0.24 -7.38
N GLY A 183 15.48 -0.78 -8.24
CA GLY A 183 15.79 -0.19 -9.55
C GLY A 183 14.55 -0.09 -10.46
N ARG A 184 13.77 -1.17 -10.59
CA ARG A 184 12.52 -1.16 -11.38
C ARG A 184 11.50 -0.18 -10.82
N SER A 185 11.31 -0.16 -9.50
CA SER A 185 10.44 0.81 -8.84
C SER A 185 10.86 2.25 -9.12
N ALA A 186 12.17 2.55 -9.08
CA ALA A 186 12.69 3.88 -9.40
C ALA A 186 12.44 4.25 -10.88
N THR A 187 12.61 3.33 -11.82
CA THR A 187 12.30 3.56 -13.24
C THR A 187 10.81 3.84 -13.45
N ILE A 188 9.93 3.04 -12.84
CA ILE A 188 8.47 3.24 -12.92
C ILE A 188 8.09 4.59 -12.31
N ALA A 189 8.64 4.92 -11.14
CA ALA A 189 8.41 6.20 -10.48
C ALA A 189 8.86 7.38 -11.36
N ALA A 190 10.03 7.30 -11.99
CA ALA A 190 10.54 8.36 -12.87
C ALA A 190 9.62 8.62 -14.07
N TRP A 191 9.19 7.55 -14.77
CA TRP A 191 8.31 7.69 -15.94
C TRP A 191 6.91 8.18 -15.56
N THR A 192 6.34 7.64 -14.49
CA THR A 192 5.02 8.07 -14.01
C THR A 192 5.05 9.49 -13.45
N ALA A 193 6.12 9.89 -12.76
CA ALA A 193 6.31 11.27 -12.31
C ALA A 193 6.48 12.24 -13.49
N ALA A 194 7.25 11.87 -14.52
CA ALA A 194 7.41 12.69 -15.71
C ALA A 194 6.06 12.87 -16.46
N ALA A 195 5.27 11.80 -16.59
CA ALA A 195 3.93 11.87 -17.18
C ALA A 195 2.96 12.69 -16.31
N GLY A 196 3.06 12.58 -14.99
CA GLY A 196 2.33 13.40 -14.03
C GLY A 196 2.67 14.88 -14.18
N PHE A 197 3.95 15.22 -14.24
CA PHE A 197 4.40 16.59 -14.50
C PHE A 197 3.86 17.12 -15.83
N ALA A 198 4.01 16.37 -16.93
CA ALA A 198 3.56 16.78 -18.25
C ALA A 198 2.03 17.00 -18.30
N SER A 199 1.25 16.10 -17.71
CA SER A 199 -0.21 16.26 -17.60
C SER A 199 -0.64 17.38 -16.65
N GLY A 200 0.24 17.84 -15.76
CA GLY A 200 0.00 18.96 -14.86
C GLY A 200 0.22 20.34 -15.50
N ILE A 201 0.90 20.42 -16.65
CA ILE A 201 1.15 21.71 -17.33
C ILE A 201 -0.15 22.36 -17.83
N VAL A 202 -1.19 21.55 -18.05
CA VAL A 202 -2.49 21.97 -18.58
C VAL A 202 -3.58 22.16 -17.51
N LEU A 203 -3.21 22.00 -16.23
CA LEU A 203 -4.08 22.19 -15.06
C LEU A 203 -3.99 23.60 -14.50
#